data_AF-A0AAU5R4S6-F1
#
_entry.id   AF-A0AAU5R4S6-F1
#
_cell.length_a   1.000
_cell.length_b   1.000
_cell.length_c   1.000
_cell.angle_alpha   90.00
_cell.angle_beta   90.00
_cell.angle_gamma   90.00
#
_symmetry.space_group_name_H-M   'P 1'
#
loop_
_entity.id
_entity.type
_entity.pdbx_description
1 polymer ?
#
loop_
_entity_poly.entity_id
_entity_poly.type
_entity_poly.pdbx_seq_one_letter_code
_entity_poly.pdbx_strand_id
1 'polypeptide(L)'
;MIHITLGDMKSVEPEDDFLGRSVIGWSPGMTDDQLYEAGRGCWVLGARADREHYALISAHGIVRQAIRIEGIAPAGPARRAIEGTVLRAGEDPVYDAFVGKPSPVEGARNPITYFDSPHGARTCACGCDARVALGHFLPGHDQIALHKRVALIGTVYEFINWFDETHGGLVYVTASGDKWHLKEDCPGIKAGQRTAGIDHKVEETSRARAAARGKSPCGNCATGP
;
A
#
# COMPACT_ATOMS: atom_id res chain seq x y z
N MET A 1 15.86 -7.91 -5.18
CA MET A 1 15.11 -8.83 -4.31
C MET A 1 15.52 -8.61 -2.86
N ILE A 2 14.60 -8.80 -1.92
CA ILE A 2 14.91 -8.80 -0.48
C ILE A 2 15.45 -10.18 -0.10
N HIS A 3 16.47 -10.25 0.73
CA HIS A 3 16.95 -11.47 1.35
C HIS A 3 17.00 -11.30 2.87
N ILE A 4 16.38 -12.25 3.58
CA ILE A 4 16.26 -12.28 5.03
C ILE A 4 16.94 -13.54 5.54
N THR A 5 17.96 -13.38 6.38
CA THR A 5 18.61 -14.48 7.09
C THR A 5 18.00 -14.64 8.46
N LEU A 6 17.42 -15.82 8.74
CA LEU A 6 16.97 -16.20 10.07
C LEU A 6 18.07 -16.90 10.85
N GLY A 7 18.15 -16.58 12.14
CA GLY A 7 18.89 -17.37 13.12
C GLY A 7 18.09 -18.56 13.61
N ASP A 8 18.65 -19.27 14.59
CA ASP A 8 17.97 -20.39 15.24
C ASP A 8 16.66 -19.97 15.90
N MET A 9 15.68 -20.87 15.87
CA MET A 9 14.41 -20.69 16.54
C MET A 9 14.61 -20.38 18.03
N LYS A 10 13.89 -19.37 18.51
CA LYS A 10 13.80 -19.04 19.93
C LYS A 10 12.39 -18.61 20.28
N SER A 11 11.98 -18.93 21.50
CA SER A 11 10.76 -18.41 22.10
C SER A 11 10.92 -16.93 22.39
N VAL A 12 9.83 -16.19 22.24
CA VAL A 12 9.70 -14.79 22.61
C VAL A 12 8.35 -14.58 23.27
N GLU A 13 8.26 -13.64 24.21
CA GLU A 13 6.98 -13.25 24.78
C GLU A 13 6.18 -12.48 23.71
N PRO A 14 4.92 -12.85 23.40
CA PRO A 14 4.13 -12.20 22.35
C PRO A 14 3.97 -10.69 22.51
N GLU A 15 3.99 -10.20 23.75
CA GLU A 15 3.92 -8.78 24.10
C GLU A 15 5.18 -7.98 23.74
N ASP A 16 6.33 -8.67 23.63
CA ASP A 16 7.61 -8.07 23.23
C ASP A 16 7.83 -8.09 21.70
N ASP A 17 6.96 -8.79 20.95
CA ASP A 17 7.00 -8.85 19.49
C ASP A 17 5.87 -8.04 18.86
N PHE A 18 6.20 -7.08 18.00
CA PHE A 18 5.19 -6.22 17.35
C PHE A 18 4.22 -6.96 16.42
N LEU A 19 4.47 -8.23 16.13
CA LEU A 19 3.56 -9.10 15.37
C LEU A 19 2.85 -10.14 16.26
N GLY A 20 3.03 -10.09 17.58
CA GLY A 20 2.37 -10.98 18.53
C GLY A 20 2.82 -12.43 18.46
N ARG A 21 4.03 -12.70 17.95
CA ARG A 21 4.54 -14.06 17.77
C ARG A 21 5.06 -14.63 19.07
N SER A 22 4.91 -15.94 19.26
CA SER A 22 5.50 -16.68 20.38
C SER A 22 6.87 -17.30 20.04
N VAL A 23 7.22 -17.35 18.75
CA VAL A 23 8.48 -17.89 18.25
C VAL A 23 9.01 -17.04 17.09
N ILE A 24 10.33 -16.86 17.03
CA ILE A 24 11.03 -16.27 15.89
C ILE A 24 12.25 -17.11 15.51
N GLY A 25 12.75 -16.93 14.30
CA GLY A 25 13.85 -17.74 13.76
C GLY A 25 13.36 -19.00 13.06
N TRP A 26 14.28 -19.91 12.77
CA TRP A 26 14.01 -21.12 12.00
C TRP A 26 14.44 -22.39 12.76
N SER A 27 13.67 -23.47 12.59
CA SER A 27 14.07 -24.81 12.99
C SER A 27 13.68 -25.85 11.92
N PRO A 28 14.37 -27.00 11.88
CA PRO A 28 13.97 -28.11 11.01
C PRO A 28 12.53 -28.56 11.30
N GLY A 29 11.74 -28.76 10.24
CA GLY A 29 10.38 -29.28 10.33
C GLY A 29 9.27 -28.22 10.44
N MET A 30 9.60 -26.92 10.46
CA MET A 30 8.59 -25.86 10.31
C MET A 30 7.83 -26.01 9.00
N THR A 31 6.52 -25.77 9.04
CA THR A 31 5.70 -25.64 7.83
C THR A 31 6.01 -24.32 7.10
N ASP A 32 5.57 -24.21 5.85
CA ASP A 32 5.70 -22.97 5.09
C ASP A 32 5.04 -21.79 5.81
N ASP A 33 3.85 -21.96 6.38
CA ASP A 33 3.15 -20.90 7.10
C ASP A 33 3.90 -20.48 8.38
N GLN A 34 4.45 -21.46 9.13
CA GLN A 34 5.25 -21.17 10.32
C GLN A 34 6.52 -20.39 9.98
N LEU A 35 7.19 -20.78 8.89
CA LEU A 35 8.38 -20.07 8.40
C LEU A 35 8.03 -18.68 7.87
N TYR A 36 6.91 -18.54 7.17
CA TYR A 36 6.41 -17.26 6.71
C TYR A 36 6.16 -16.31 7.89
N GLU A 37 5.40 -16.74 8.90
CA GLU A 37 5.13 -15.90 10.08
C GLU A 37 6.41 -15.56 10.86
N ALA A 38 7.34 -16.51 10.99
CA ALA A 38 8.61 -16.26 11.65
C ALA A 38 9.48 -15.25 10.87
N GLY A 39 9.48 -15.30 9.53
CA GLY A 39 10.37 -14.53 8.68
C GLY A 39 9.80 -13.24 8.09
N ARG A 40 8.47 -13.06 8.05
CA ARG A 40 7.85 -11.97 7.30
C ARG A 40 8.08 -10.57 7.87
N GLY A 41 8.40 -10.39 9.15
CA GLY A 41 8.44 -9.03 9.69
C GLY A 41 9.15 -8.78 11.02
N CYS A 42 8.92 -7.57 11.54
CA CYS A 42 9.71 -6.85 12.55
C CYS A 42 11.08 -6.35 12.04
N TRP A 43 11.15 -6.02 10.75
CA TRP A 43 12.39 -5.62 10.06
C TRP A 43 12.47 -4.11 9.88
N VAL A 44 13.68 -3.54 9.91
CA VAL A 44 13.91 -2.15 9.46
C VAL A 44 14.06 -2.16 7.95
N LEU A 45 12.96 -1.90 7.23
CA LEU A 45 12.93 -1.89 5.76
C LEU A 45 12.85 -0.45 5.24
N GLY A 46 13.88 -0.02 4.50
CA GLY A 46 13.90 1.28 3.84
C GLY A 46 13.05 1.31 2.56
N ALA A 47 12.97 2.49 1.93
CA ALA A 47 12.16 2.73 0.72
C ALA A 47 12.48 1.83 -0.49
N ARG A 48 13.62 1.12 -0.48
CA ARG A 48 13.93 0.11 -1.51
C ARG A 48 12.93 -1.05 -1.44
N ALA A 49 12.55 -1.50 -0.25
CA ALA A 49 11.66 -2.65 -0.06
C ALA A 49 10.32 -2.48 -0.77
N ASP A 50 9.79 -1.25 -0.83
CA ASP A 50 8.53 -0.90 -1.51
C ASP A 50 8.54 -1.14 -3.02
N ARG A 51 9.72 -1.35 -3.61
CA ARG A 51 9.90 -1.58 -5.05
C ARG A 51 10.34 -3.00 -5.37
N GLU A 52 10.56 -3.82 -4.36
CA GLU A 52 10.98 -5.21 -4.50
C GLU A 52 9.75 -6.11 -4.65
N HIS A 53 9.86 -7.13 -5.51
CA HIS A 53 8.74 -8.04 -5.82
C HIS A 53 8.82 -9.38 -5.10
N TYR A 54 10.01 -9.72 -4.60
CA TYR A 54 10.26 -11.00 -3.98
C TYR A 54 11.13 -10.85 -2.74
N ALA A 55 10.84 -11.66 -1.74
CA ALA A 55 11.69 -11.88 -0.58
C ALA A 55 12.12 -13.36 -0.53
N LEU A 56 13.39 -13.59 -0.24
CA LEU A 56 13.91 -14.92 0.08
C LEU A 56 14.19 -14.98 1.57
N ILE A 57 13.78 -16.07 2.22
CA ILE A 57 14.13 -16.39 3.60
C ILE A 57 15.17 -17.50 3.56
N SER A 58 16.33 -17.27 4.16
CA SER A 58 17.35 -18.30 4.36
C SER A 58 17.56 -18.59 5.84
N ALA A 59 18.00 -19.82 6.11
CA ALA A 59 18.46 -20.24 7.41
C ALA A 59 19.56 -21.29 7.23
N HIS A 60 20.64 -21.16 8.02
CA HIS A 60 21.84 -22.00 7.92
C HIS A 60 22.41 -22.04 6.49
N GLY A 61 22.47 -20.89 5.83
CA GLY A 61 23.07 -20.75 4.50
C GLY A 61 22.24 -21.32 3.34
N ILE A 62 21.03 -21.83 3.60
CA ILE A 62 20.14 -22.37 2.57
C ILE A 62 18.88 -21.53 2.50
N VAL A 63 18.41 -21.19 1.29
CA VAL A 63 17.11 -20.56 1.08
C VAL A 63 16.02 -21.58 1.40
N ARG A 64 15.20 -21.27 2.39
CA ARG A 64 14.12 -22.12 2.88
C ARG A 64 12.79 -21.77 2.25
N GLN A 65 12.59 -20.51 1.90
CA GLN A 65 11.31 -20.03 1.35
C GLN A 65 11.51 -18.85 0.41
N ALA A 66 10.63 -18.74 -0.58
CA ALA A 66 10.50 -17.58 -1.44
C ALA A 66 9.08 -17.03 -1.35
N ILE A 67 8.94 -15.71 -1.27
CA ILE A 67 7.68 -15.00 -1.09
C ILE A 67 7.53 -14.01 -2.24
N ARG A 68 6.36 -14.01 -2.89
CA ARG A 68 5.94 -12.90 -3.76
C ARG A 68 5.36 -11.80 -2.89
N ILE A 69 5.98 -10.63 -2.93
CA ILE A 69 5.59 -9.47 -2.13
C ILE A 69 4.36 -8.83 -2.78
N GLU A 70 3.31 -8.66 -1.99
CA GLU A 70 2.08 -7.95 -2.35
C GLU A 70 2.02 -6.58 -1.68
N GLY A 71 2.61 -6.47 -0.49
CA GLY A 71 2.70 -5.23 0.27
C GLY A 71 3.80 -5.26 1.33
N ILE A 72 4.11 -4.08 1.86
CA ILE A 72 4.97 -3.93 3.02
C ILE A 72 4.22 -3.09 4.07
N ALA A 73 3.68 -3.76 5.09
CA ALA A 73 2.87 -3.14 6.13
C ALA A 73 3.71 -2.66 7.34
N PRO A 74 3.23 -1.66 8.10
CA PRO A 74 3.78 -1.33 9.40
C PRO A 74 3.72 -2.52 10.37
N ALA A 75 4.77 -2.71 11.17
CA ALA A 75 4.88 -3.79 12.16
C ALA A 75 5.60 -3.28 13.43
N GLY A 76 5.11 -2.16 13.97
CA GLY A 76 5.73 -1.41 15.06
C GLY A 76 6.26 -0.02 14.63
N PRO A 77 6.81 0.80 15.55
CA PRO A 77 7.10 2.22 15.31
C PRO A 77 8.05 2.52 14.14
N ALA A 78 9.06 1.69 13.94
CA ALA A 78 10.07 1.83 12.87
C ALA A 78 10.33 0.50 12.15
N ARG A 79 9.38 -0.41 12.25
CA ARG A 79 9.49 -1.80 11.82
C ARG A 79 8.38 -2.10 10.82
N ARG A 80 8.69 -2.98 9.87
CA ARG A 80 7.82 -3.31 8.75
C ARG A 80 7.76 -4.81 8.56
N ALA A 81 6.66 -5.28 8.00
CA ALA A 81 6.43 -6.67 7.65
C ALA A 81 6.11 -6.79 6.16
N ILE A 82 6.62 -7.85 5.57
CA ILE A 82 6.25 -8.32 4.25
C ILE A 82 4.86 -8.95 4.36
N GLU A 83 4.00 -8.57 3.42
CA GLU A 83 2.73 -9.21 3.15
C GLU A 83 2.82 -9.79 1.74
N GLY A 84 2.49 -11.06 1.60
CA GLY A 84 2.61 -11.72 0.33
C GLY A 84 2.27 -13.20 0.38
N THR A 85 2.46 -13.84 -0.77
CA THR A 85 2.16 -15.24 -0.96
C THR A 85 3.45 -16.07 -1.04
N VAL A 86 3.51 -17.16 -0.27
CA VAL A 86 4.61 -18.14 -0.35
C VAL A 86 4.55 -18.85 -1.71
N LEU A 87 5.67 -18.87 -2.41
CA LEU A 87 5.80 -19.53 -3.70
C LEU A 87 5.96 -21.04 -3.54
N ARG A 88 5.46 -21.81 -4.51
CA ARG A 88 5.62 -23.27 -4.57
C ARG A 88 6.37 -23.71 -5.83
N ALA A 89 6.87 -24.94 -5.79
CA ALA A 89 7.58 -25.58 -6.90
C ALA A 89 6.73 -25.56 -8.18
N GLY A 90 7.35 -25.14 -9.29
CA GLY A 90 6.72 -25.11 -10.61
C GLY A 90 5.69 -23.99 -10.83
N GLU A 91 5.32 -23.20 -9.82
CA GLU A 91 4.40 -22.05 -9.98
C GLU A 91 5.14 -20.78 -10.40
N ASP A 92 6.38 -20.60 -9.94
CA ASP A 92 7.18 -19.42 -10.20
C ASP A 92 8.68 -19.77 -10.34
N PRO A 93 9.37 -19.30 -11.39
CA PRO A 93 10.80 -19.55 -11.57
C PRO A 93 11.68 -19.11 -10.40
N VAL A 94 11.25 -18.15 -9.58
CA VAL A 94 11.97 -17.74 -8.36
C VAL A 94 12.06 -18.89 -7.36
N TYR A 95 11.01 -19.69 -7.21
CA TYR A 95 11.06 -20.87 -6.33
C TYR A 95 12.14 -21.83 -6.82
N ASP A 96 12.01 -22.27 -8.08
CA ASP A 96 12.89 -23.28 -8.66
C ASP A 96 14.34 -22.79 -8.77
N ALA A 97 14.53 -21.46 -8.89
CA ALA A 97 15.84 -20.84 -8.92
C ALA A 97 16.53 -20.84 -7.55
N PHE A 98 15.81 -20.69 -6.44
CA PHE A 98 16.43 -20.39 -5.15
C PHE A 98 16.10 -21.37 -4.02
N VAL A 99 14.85 -21.84 -3.89
CA VAL A 99 14.45 -22.64 -2.73
C VAL A 99 15.21 -23.97 -2.69
N GLY A 100 15.74 -24.31 -1.52
CA GLY A 100 16.59 -25.49 -1.31
C GLY A 100 18.06 -25.32 -1.72
N LYS A 101 18.45 -24.16 -2.25
CA LYS A 101 19.83 -23.88 -2.72
C LYS A 101 20.59 -22.98 -1.74
N PRO A 102 21.91 -22.86 -1.89
CA PRO A 102 22.70 -21.89 -1.12
C PRO A 102 22.13 -20.48 -1.20
N SER A 103 22.22 -19.75 -0.09
CA SER A 103 21.86 -18.34 0.00
C SER A 103 22.62 -17.54 -1.07
N PRO A 104 21.94 -16.67 -1.84
CA PRO A 104 22.62 -15.80 -2.82
C PRO A 104 23.45 -14.68 -2.15
N VAL A 105 23.36 -14.53 -0.83
CA VAL A 105 24.12 -13.57 -0.04
C VAL A 105 24.87 -14.29 1.08
N GLU A 106 26.18 -14.10 1.14
CA GLU A 106 27.06 -14.71 2.14
C GLU A 106 27.66 -13.66 3.08
N GLY A 107 27.91 -14.03 4.35
CA GLY A 107 28.71 -13.24 5.29
C GLY A 107 28.11 -11.89 5.73
N ALA A 108 26.86 -11.60 5.39
CA ALA A 108 26.21 -10.36 5.78
C ALA A 108 25.95 -10.33 7.30
N ARG A 109 26.41 -9.27 7.97
CA ARG A 109 26.14 -9.04 9.41
C ARG A 109 24.69 -8.62 9.68
N ASN A 110 24.06 -7.93 8.73
CA ASN A 110 22.66 -7.53 8.83
C ASN A 110 21.79 -8.67 8.26
N PRO A 111 20.79 -9.18 9.01
CA PRO A 111 19.90 -10.22 8.51
C PRO A 111 19.10 -9.77 7.27
N ILE A 112 18.92 -8.46 7.06
CA ILE A 112 18.23 -7.93 5.88
C ILE A 112 19.26 -7.46 4.86
N THR A 113 19.18 -8.02 3.66
CA THR A 113 20.03 -7.67 2.53
C THR A 113 19.22 -7.56 1.25
N TYR A 114 19.84 -6.98 0.22
CA TYR A 114 19.25 -6.87 -1.10
C TYR A 114 20.26 -7.37 -2.12
N PHE A 115 19.77 -8.08 -3.11
CA PHE A 115 20.59 -8.54 -4.23
C PHE A 115 19.79 -8.45 -5.53
N ASP A 116 20.48 -8.33 -6.65
CA ASP A 116 19.87 -8.23 -7.97
C ASP A 116 19.83 -9.61 -8.63
N SER A 117 18.72 -9.90 -9.30
CA SER A 117 18.50 -11.19 -9.96
C SER A 117 17.57 -11.02 -11.17
N PRO A 118 17.85 -11.70 -12.29
CA PRO A 118 16.97 -11.67 -13.46
C PRO A 118 15.58 -12.29 -13.18
N HIS A 119 15.51 -13.20 -12.19
CA HIS A 119 14.24 -13.78 -11.72
C HIS A 119 13.39 -12.77 -10.95
N GLY A 120 14.01 -11.73 -10.37
CA GLY A 120 13.30 -10.64 -9.71
C GLY A 120 12.67 -9.63 -10.67
N ALA A 121 12.99 -9.70 -11.98
CA ALA A 121 12.43 -8.78 -12.96
C ALA A 121 10.98 -9.16 -13.33
N ARG A 122 10.21 -8.15 -13.76
CA ARG A 122 8.83 -8.29 -14.25
C ARG A 122 8.64 -7.57 -15.56
N THR A 123 7.53 -7.80 -16.25
CA THR A 123 7.15 -6.96 -17.38
C THR A 123 6.74 -5.56 -16.89
N CYS A 124 7.07 -4.55 -17.69
CA CYS A 124 6.68 -3.17 -17.43
C CYS A 124 5.15 -3.04 -17.46
N ALA A 125 4.56 -2.45 -16.42
CA ALA A 125 3.10 -2.28 -16.30
C ALA A 125 2.48 -1.32 -17.34
N CYS A 126 3.29 -0.64 -18.14
CA CYS A 126 2.78 0.11 -19.28
C CYS A 126 2.31 -0.79 -20.44
N GLY A 127 2.67 -2.08 -20.43
CA GLY A 127 2.30 -3.06 -21.45
C GLY A 127 3.27 -3.13 -22.64
N CYS A 128 4.53 -2.69 -22.48
CA CYS A 128 5.54 -2.75 -23.55
C CYS A 128 6.41 -4.03 -23.52
N ASP A 129 6.07 -5.02 -22.69
CA ASP A 129 6.78 -6.29 -22.47
C ASP A 129 8.23 -6.23 -21.98
N ALA A 130 8.86 -5.05 -21.99
CA ALA A 130 10.20 -4.84 -21.47
C ALA A 130 10.30 -5.23 -19.98
N ARG A 131 11.48 -5.74 -19.59
CA ARG A 131 11.75 -6.20 -18.22
C ARG A 131 12.16 -5.03 -17.33
N VAL A 132 11.55 -4.95 -16.15
CA VAL A 132 11.84 -3.97 -15.10
C VAL A 132 12.47 -4.71 -13.92
N ALA A 133 13.68 -4.29 -13.54
CA ALA A 133 14.41 -4.89 -12.42
C ALA A 133 13.89 -4.43 -11.05
N LEU A 134 13.34 -3.22 -10.94
CA LEU A 134 12.86 -2.61 -9.69
C LEU A 134 11.61 -1.77 -9.93
N GLY A 135 10.59 -1.91 -9.09
CA GLY A 135 9.30 -1.19 -9.23
C GLY A 135 8.44 -1.72 -10.37
N HIS A 136 7.44 -0.93 -10.80
CA HIS A 136 6.41 -1.39 -11.75
C HIS A 136 6.63 -0.93 -13.20
N PHE A 137 7.42 0.12 -13.40
CA PHE A 137 7.58 0.81 -14.68
C PHE A 137 9.06 1.06 -14.98
N LEU A 138 9.43 1.04 -16.27
CA LEU A 138 10.67 1.69 -16.71
C LEU A 138 10.57 3.21 -16.49
N PRO A 139 11.71 3.93 -16.42
CA PRO A 139 11.70 5.38 -16.27
C PRO A 139 10.76 6.07 -17.28
N GLY A 140 9.80 6.86 -16.78
CA GLY A 140 8.80 7.59 -17.57
C GLY A 140 7.65 6.76 -18.14
N HIS A 141 7.68 5.43 -18.02
CA HIS A 141 6.63 4.56 -18.55
C HIS A 141 5.34 4.60 -17.71
N ASP A 142 5.42 5.04 -16.46
CA ASP A 142 4.29 5.30 -15.57
C ASP A 142 3.40 6.42 -16.12
N GLN A 143 4.00 7.55 -16.51
CA GLN A 143 3.27 8.66 -17.13
C GLN A 143 2.66 8.25 -18.47
N ILE A 144 3.42 7.57 -19.33
CA ILE A 144 2.91 7.05 -20.61
C ILE A 144 1.72 6.11 -20.38
N ALA A 145 1.83 5.21 -19.41
CA ALA A 145 0.79 4.26 -19.06
C ALA A 145 -0.49 4.96 -18.57
N LEU A 146 -0.35 5.98 -17.72
CA LEU A 146 -1.46 6.78 -17.20
C LEU A 146 -2.15 7.54 -18.34
N HIS A 147 -1.40 8.31 -19.12
CA HIS A 147 -1.95 9.10 -20.22
C HIS A 147 -2.67 8.25 -21.27
N LYS A 148 -2.12 7.08 -21.62
CA LYS A 148 -2.80 6.13 -22.52
C LYS A 148 -4.17 5.69 -22.01
N ARG A 149 -4.32 5.50 -20.69
CA ARG A 149 -5.59 5.08 -20.07
C ARG A 149 -6.56 6.24 -19.91
N VAL A 150 -6.07 7.41 -19.51
CA VAL A 150 -6.85 8.65 -19.48
C VAL A 150 -7.46 8.94 -20.86
N ALA A 151 -6.67 8.75 -21.94
CA ALA A 151 -7.13 8.93 -23.32
C ALA A 151 -8.29 8.01 -23.73
N LEU A 152 -8.54 6.89 -23.03
CA LEU A 152 -9.69 6.01 -23.29
C LEU A 152 -10.98 6.53 -22.65
N ILE A 153 -10.86 7.36 -21.61
CA ILE A 153 -11.99 7.99 -20.90
C ILE A 153 -12.29 9.34 -21.55
N GLY A 154 -11.26 10.04 -22.02
CA GLY A 154 -11.34 11.32 -22.70
C GLY A 154 -10.07 12.14 -22.47
N THR A 155 -10.23 13.34 -21.93
CA THR A 155 -9.16 14.26 -21.57
C THR A 155 -8.72 14.07 -20.11
N VAL A 156 -7.55 14.61 -19.76
CA VAL A 156 -7.08 14.68 -18.36
C VAL A 156 -8.11 15.38 -17.47
N TYR A 157 -8.75 16.44 -17.98
CA TYR A 157 -9.78 17.17 -17.26
C TYR A 157 -11.00 16.31 -16.93
N GLU A 158 -11.49 15.53 -17.89
CA GLU A 158 -12.62 14.62 -17.68
C GLU A 158 -12.28 13.48 -16.71
N PHE A 159 -11.06 12.95 -16.78
CA PHE A 159 -10.58 11.97 -15.79
C PHE A 159 -10.54 12.56 -14.38
N ILE A 160 -10.01 13.78 -14.19
CA ILE A 160 -9.97 14.43 -12.88
C ILE A 160 -11.38 14.67 -12.36
N ASN A 161 -12.27 15.22 -13.18
CA ASN A 161 -13.66 15.43 -12.77
C ASN A 161 -14.35 14.12 -12.36
N TRP A 162 -14.20 13.05 -13.16
CA TRP A 162 -14.73 11.74 -12.81
C TRP A 162 -14.11 11.20 -11.50
N PHE A 163 -12.79 11.31 -11.35
CA PHE A 163 -12.08 10.83 -10.16
C PHE A 163 -12.54 11.60 -8.91
N ASP A 164 -12.66 12.92 -8.98
CA ASP A 164 -13.15 13.75 -7.89
C ASP A 164 -14.64 13.50 -7.60
N GLU A 165 -15.47 13.25 -8.62
CA GLU A 165 -16.87 12.85 -8.40
C GLU A 165 -16.99 11.44 -7.77
N THR A 166 -16.08 10.54 -8.11
CA THR A 166 -16.10 9.13 -7.68
C THR A 166 -15.41 8.91 -6.32
N HIS A 167 -14.36 9.67 -6.05
CA HIS A 167 -13.43 9.47 -4.93
C HIS A 167 -13.16 10.75 -4.13
N GLY A 168 -13.46 11.93 -4.68
CA GLY A 168 -13.39 13.20 -3.98
C GLY A 168 -14.63 13.42 -3.10
N GLY A 169 -14.64 12.79 -1.92
CA GLY A 169 -15.40 13.35 -0.80
C GLY A 169 -14.59 14.52 -0.23
N LEU A 170 -14.98 15.78 -0.42
CA LEU A 170 -15.74 16.52 0.59
C LEU A 170 -16.28 17.85 -0.01
N VAL A 171 -17.59 18.07 0.14
CA VAL A 171 -18.20 19.41 0.20
C VAL A 171 -18.96 19.46 1.53
N TYR A 172 -18.51 20.34 2.43
CA TYR A 172 -19.10 20.51 3.75
C TYR A 172 -20.34 21.39 3.67
N VAL A 173 -21.53 20.81 3.87
CA VAL A 173 -22.79 21.57 3.88
C VAL A 173 -23.33 21.69 5.30
N THR A 174 -23.46 22.93 5.77
CA THR A 174 -24.55 23.26 6.71
C THR A 174 -25.68 23.90 5.89
N ALA A 175 -26.93 23.57 6.20
CA ALA A 175 -28.08 24.26 5.62
C ALA A 175 -28.49 25.37 6.57
N SER A 176 -28.47 26.62 6.09
CA SER A 176 -29.12 27.74 6.76
C SER A 176 -30.29 28.17 5.88
N GLY A 177 -31.48 27.60 6.14
CA GLY A 177 -32.66 27.79 5.30
C GLY A 177 -32.52 27.14 3.90
N ASP A 178 -32.64 27.94 2.83
CA ASP A 178 -32.50 27.49 1.43
C ASP A 178 -31.08 27.61 0.87
N LYS A 179 -30.12 27.85 1.77
CA LYS A 179 -28.71 28.05 1.42
C LYS A 179 -27.79 26.97 2.00
N TRP A 180 -26.79 26.54 1.22
CA TRP A 180 -25.77 25.56 1.64
C TRP A 180 -24.36 26.15 1.67
N HIS A 181 -23.56 25.70 2.63
CA HIS A 181 -22.15 26.07 2.74
C HIS A 181 -21.25 25.09 1.97
N LEU A 182 -20.04 25.52 1.58
CA LEU A 182 -19.16 24.78 0.66
C LEU A 182 -17.83 24.34 1.27
N LYS A 183 -17.46 24.95 2.41
CA LYS A 183 -16.14 24.83 3.05
C LYS A 183 -16.34 24.60 4.54
N GLU A 184 -15.49 23.76 5.15
CA GLU A 184 -15.55 23.42 6.58
C GLU A 184 -15.29 24.63 7.48
N ASP A 185 -14.44 25.55 7.03
CA ASP A 185 -14.03 26.77 7.72
C ASP A 185 -14.91 27.99 7.38
N CYS A 186 -16.06 27.79 6.73
CA CYS A 186 -16.89 28.90 6.29
C CYS A 186 -17.34 29.74 7.51
N PRO A 187 -17.09 31.06 7.53
CA PRO A 187 -17.46 31.91 8.68
C PRO A 187 -18.97 32.02 8.90
N GLY A 188 -19.78 31.54 7.95
CA GLY A 188 -21.23 31.36 8.11
C GLY A 188 -21.62 30.11 8.92
N ILE A 189 -20.69 29.17 9.11
CA ILE A 189 -20.81 28.02 10.01
C ILE A 189 -20.42 28.49 11.41
N LYS A 190 -21.40 28.76 12.28
CA LYS A 190 -21.12 29.18 13.65
C LYS A 190 -21.16 27.98 14.60
N ALA A 191 -20.05 27.69 15.27
CA ALA A 191 -20.01 26.68 16.32
C ALA A 191 -21.01 27.01 17.45
N GLY A 192 -21.90 26.06 17.78
CA GLY A 192 -22.87 26.18 18.88
C GLY A 192 -24.23 26.81 18.54
N GLN A 193 -24.50 27.17 17.29
CA GLN A 193 -25.77 27.78 16.91
C GLN A 193 -26.91 26.73 16.81
N ARG A 194 -27.88 26.77 17.73
CA ARG A 194 -29.17 26.08 17.58
C ARG A 194 -30.09 26.91 16.69
N THR A 195 -30.38 26.43 15.48
CA THR A 195 -31.50 26.96 14.69
C THR A 195 -32.80 26.51 15.33
N ALA A 196 -33.76 27.43 15.46
CA ALA A 196 -35.02 27.15 16.12
C ALA A 196 -35.81 26.10 15.33
N GLY A 197 -35.86 24.88 15.86
CA GLY A 197 -36.59 23.74 15.30
C GLY A 197 -35.75 22.93 14.31
N ILE A 198 -35.45 21.68 14.69
CA ILE A 198 -34.80 20.62 13.91
C ILE A 198 -33.26 20.66 13.96
N ASP A 199 -32.69 19.59 14.56
CA ASP A 199 -31.26 19.28 14.58
C ASP A 199 -30.70 19.19 13.15
N HIS A 200 -30.05 20.25 12.67
CA HIS A 200 -29.32 20.18 11.41
C HIS A 200 -28.02 19.41 11.61
N LYS A 201 -27.97 18.18 11.06
CA LYS A 201 -26.72 17.45 10.89
C LYS A 201 -25.88 18.12 9.82
N VAL A 202 -24.57 18.21 10.08
CA VAL A 202 -23.58 18.45 9.03
C VAL A 202 -23.57 17.22 8.14
N GLU A 203 -23.89 17.39 6.85
CA GLU A 203 -23.85 16.30 5.88
C GLU A 203 -22.91 16.67 4.74
N GLU A 204 -22.01 15.76 4.42
CA GLU A 204 -21.14 15.85 3.27
C GLU A 204 -21.92 15.42 2.01
N THR A 205 -21.95 16.27 0.99
CA THR A 205 -22.64 15.95 -0.27
C THR A 205 -22.12 16.79 -1.42
N SER A 206 -22.11 16.24 -2.64
CA SER A 206 -21.67 16.98 -3.84
C SER A 206 -22.59 18.16 -4.18
N ARG A 207 -22.03 19.17 -4.86
CA ARG A 207 -22.76 20.36 -5.33
C ARG A 207 -23.97 20.01 -6.19
N ALA A 208 -23.81 19.04 -7.08
CA ALA A 208 -24.86 18.57 -7.99
C ALA A 208 -26.05 17.99 -7.21
N ARG A 209 -25.77 17.19 -6.17
CA ARG A 209 -26.80 16.59 -5.32
C ARG A 209 -27.49 17.62 -4.42
N ALA A 210 -26.78 18.66 -3.98
CA ALA A 210 -27.36 19.78 -3.24
C ALA A 210 -28.30 20.63 -4.12
N ALA A 211 -27.88 20.95 -5.34
CA ALA A 211 -28.68 21.70 -6.31
C ALA A 211 -29.93 20.93 -6.76
N ALA A 212 -29.83 19.61 -6.96
CA ALA A 212 -30.97 18.75 -7.28
C ALA A 212 -32.04 18.72 -6.18
N ARG A 213 -31.68 19.09 -4.94
CA ARG A 213 -32.61 19.27 -3.81
C ARG A 213 -33.15 20.70 -3.69
N GLY A 214 -32.92 21.55 -4.70
CA GLY A 214 -33.39 22.94 -4.73
C GLY A 214 -32.62 23.88 -3.80
N LYS A 215 -31.42 23.49 -3.34
CA LYS A 215 -30.61 24.30 -2.43
C LYS A 215 -29.58 25.12 -3.20
N SER A 216 -29.39 26.38 -2.81
CA SER A 216 -28.47 27.33 -3.46
C SER A 216 -27.27 27.67 -2.57
N PRO A 217 -26.06 27.91 -3.09
CA PRO A 217 -24.92 28.16 -2.21
C PRO A 217 -25.09 29.47 -1.43
N CYS A 218 -24.54 29.52 -0.22
CA CYS A 218 -24.53 30.72 0.61
C CYS A 218 -23.82 31.88 -0.13
N GLY A 219 -24.20 33.15 0.10
CA GLY A 219 -23.61 34.29 -0.64
C GLY A 219 -22.07 34.35 -0.54
N ASN A 220 -21.53 34.11 0.64
CA ASN A 220 -20.07 34.07 0.89
C ASN A 220 -19.38 32.81 0.33
N CYS A 221 -20.16 31.81 -0.07
CA CYS A 221 -19.74 30.52 -0.60
C CYS A 221 -19.92 30.46 -2.12
N ALA A 222 -20.89 31.21 -2.64
CA ALA A 222 -21.33 31.22 -4.03
C ALA A 222 -20.31 31.90 -4.95
N THR A 223 -19.51 32.82 -4.40
CA THR A 223 -18.47 33.54 -5.14
C THR A 223 -17.17 32.73 -5.32
N GLY A 224 -17.07 31.52 -4.75
CA GLY A 224 -15.91 30.61 -4.88
C GLY A 224 -14.60 31.13 -4.23
N PRO A 225 -13.57 30.30 -4.06
CA PRO A 225 -12.25 30.64 -4.61
C PRO A 225 -12.27 30.55 -6.14
#